data_AF-A0A9W8UPQ7-F1
#
_entry.id   AF-A0A9W8UPQ7-F1
#
_cell.length_a   1.000
_cell.length_b   1.000
_cell.length_c   1.000
_cell.angle_alpha   90.00
_cell.angle_beta   90.00
_cell.angle_gamma   90.00
#
_symmetry.space_group_name_H-M   'P 1'
#
loop_
_entity.id
_entity.type
_entity.pdbx_description
1 polymer ?
#
loop_
_entity_poly.entity_id
_entity_poly.type
_entity_poly.pdbx_seq_one_letter_code
_entity_poly.pdbx_strand_id
1 'polypeptide(L)'
;MSLSIDLREPRLARLYKLSESLAEYTTTKLWLYIFFEFAFRGGELPVNIDFLTWGRRKRIRSRNEIVVRRCIATHGTTSKETILLWVCAPCAREPEFDIEDLELLANITASRYILQARETLQTVWIMTSLGPYARLWAYTTEDDRSGHHLWPIFPLGERGAKVSYLPLRGHEAHFQVLFDLVQRDPNPTADLVRSIARGTAEDQLVDVRNTTQVSPQGRRGSVLDCRLPDGSIVGISADWHRAYIIWENQPWECHQCCFGGESASRVRYWTWWLIPGTG
;
A
#
# COMPACT_ATOMS: atom_id res chain seq x y z
N MET A 1 6.54 -0.54 -20.36
CA MET A 1 7.67 -0.80 -19.45
C MET A 1 7.77 0.38 -18.50
N SER A 2 7.44 0.17 -17.23
CA SER A 2 7.69 1.15 -16.16
C SER A 2 9.20 1.32 -15.99
N LEU A 3 9.66 2.55 -15.78
CA LEU A 3 11.04 2.79 -15.38
C LEU A 3 11.17 2.43 -13.90
N SER A 4 12.26 1.77 -13.51
CA SER A 4 12.52 1.51 -12.10
C SER A 4 12.80 2.82 -11.37
N ILE A 5 12.16 3.02 -10.21
CA ILE A 5 12.46 4.15 -9.32
C ILE A 5 13.91 4.02 -8.83
N ASP A 6 14.74 5.04 -9.07
CA ASP A 6 16.15 5.05 -8.67
C ASP A 6 16.53 6.41 -8.06
N LEU A 7 16.75 6.46 -6.75
CA LEU A 7 17.16 7.67 -6.04
C LEU A 7 18.56 8.19 -6.43
N ARG A 8 19.30 7.51 -7.31
CA ARG A 8 20.52 8.04 -7.93
C ARG A 8 20.22 9.02 -9.07
N GLU A 9 18.99 9.03 -9.59
CA GLU A 9 18.57 10.01 -10.59
C GLU A 9 18.62 11.43 -9.97
N PRO A 10 19.36 12.39 -10.57
CA PRO A 10 19.66 13.67 -9.92
C PRO A 10 18.43 14.49 -9.50
N ARG A 11 17.37 14.49 -10.31
CA ARG A 11 16.17 15.28 -10.03
C ARG A 11 15.36 14.66 -8.89
N LEU A 12 15.19 13.35 -8.88
CA LEU A 12 14.52 12.57 -7.84
C LEU A 12 15.30 12.66 -6.53
N ALA A 13 16.63 12.50 -6.57
CA ALA A 13 17.50 12.67 -5.41
C ALA A 13 17.33 14.05 -4.76
N ARG A 14 17.27 15.10 -5.59
CA ARG A 14 17.03 16.47 -5.14
C ARG A 14 15.65 16.62 -4.51
N LEU A 15 14.59 16.15 -5.18
CA LEU A 15 13.22 16.23 -4.65
C LEU A 15 13.07 15.45 -3.34
N TYR A 16 13.69 14.28 -3.24
CA TYR A 16 13.74 13.47 -2.03
C TYR A 16 14.37 14.26 -0.87
N LYS A 17 15.59 14.76 -1.05
CA LYS A 17 16.30 15.55 -0.02
C LYS A 17 15.52 16.79 0.42
N LEU A 18 14.85 17.45 -0.53
CA LEU A 18 13.98 18.59 -0.23
C LEU A 18 12.74 18.16 0.56
N SER A 19 12.09 17.06 0.20
CA SER A 19 10.93 16.53 0.94
C SER A 19 11.25 16.08 2.37
N GLU A 20 12.52 15.71 2.64
CA GLU A 20 12.98 15.39 3.99
C GLU A 20 13.12 16.64 4.88
N SER A 21 13.33 17.82 4.30
CA SER A 21 13.84 19.01 5.00
C SER A 21 12.98 20.27 4.87
N LEU A 22 12.15 20.37 3.83
CA LEU A 22 11.39 21.58 3.47
C LEU A 22 9.89 21.32 3.42
N ALA A 23 9.14 22.43 3.41
CA ALA A 23 7.69 22.52 3.42
C ALA A 23 6.96 21.66 2.35
N GLU A 24 5.68 21.43 2.64
CA GLU A 24 4.56 20.94 1.83
C GLU A 24 4.79 20.72 0.33
N TYR A 25 5.17 21.80 -0.36
CA TYR A 25 5.27 21.85 -1.80
C TYR A 25 6.32 20.87 -2.37
N THR A 26 7.31 20.49 -1.58
CA THR A 26 8.38 19.57 -2.02
C THR A 26 7.97 18.11 -1.94
N THR A 27 7.18 17.74 -0.93
CA THR A 27 6.52 16.43 -0.84
C THR A 27 5.62 16.20 -2.04
N THR A 28 4.77 17.18 -2.36
CA THR A 28 3.86 17.07 -3.49
C THR A 28 4.62 16.91 -4.81
N LYS A 29 5.70 17.68 -5.01
CA LYS A 29 6.55 17.57 -6.19
C LYS A 29 7.25 16.22 -6.32
N LEU A 30 7.73 15.65 -5.22
CA LEU A 30 8.38 14.35 -5.21
C LEU A 30 7.44 13.27 -5.74
N TRP A 31 6.27 13.12 -5.13
CA TRP A 31 5.33 12.06 -5.49
C TRP A 31 4.73 12.26 -6.87
N LEU A 32 4.44 13.50 -7.29
CA LEU A 32 4.06 13.77 -8.67
C LEU A 32 5.14 13.32 -9.65
N TYR A 33 6.41 13.65 -9.39
CA TYR A 33 7.50 13.22 -10.26
C TYR A 33 7.57 11.69 -10.35
N ILE A 34 7.40 10.99 -9.22
CA ILE A 34 7.34 9.52 -9.18
C ILE A 34 6.18 8.98 -10.03
N PHE A 35 4.98 9.55 -9.83
CA PHE A 35 3.80 9.15 -10.56
C PHE A 35 3.93 9.36 -12.06
N PHE A 36 4.52 10.47 -12.51
CA PHE A 36 4.63 10.77 -13.93
C PHE A 36 5.71 10.00 -14.65
N GLU A 37 6.88 9.89 -14.04
CA GLU A 37 8.06 9.37 -14.74
C GLU A 37 8.16 7.85 -14.60
N PHE A 38 7.66 7.29 -13.49
CA PHE A 38 7.88 5.90 -13.14
C PHE A 38 6.60 5.07 -13.10
N ALA A 39 5.54 5.55 -12.44
CA ALA A 39 4.29 4.78 -12.30
C ALA A 39 3.40 4.89 -13.56
N PHE A 40 2.88 6.07 -13.86
CA PHE A 40 1.80 6.33 -14.81
C PHE A 40 2.30 7.05 -16.08
N ARG A 41 3.47 6.64 -16.58
CA ARG A 41 4.13 7.30 -17.70
C ARG A 41 3.24 7.36 -18.94
N GLY A 42 3.08 8.56 -19.50
CA GLY A 42 2.22 8.82 -20.65
C GLY A 42 0.73 9.02 -20.32
N GLY A 43 0.37 9.00 -19.04
CA GLY A 43 -0.95 9.36 -18.54
C GLY A 43 -1.22 10.87 -18.50
N GLU A 44 -2.48 11.23 -18.24
CA GLU A 44 -2.87 12.63 -18.06
C GLU A 44 -2.40 13.18 -16.70
N LEU A 45 -2.14 14.49 -16.65
CA LEU A 45 -1.77 15.16 -15.40
C LEU A 45 -2.85 14.93 -14.34
N PRO A 46 -2.50 14.58 -13.09
CA PRO A 46 -3.51 14.35 -12.10
C PRO A 46 -4.32 15.62 -11.89
N VAL A 47 -5.61 15.51 -12.19
CA VAL A 47 -6.56 16.59 -11.98
C VAL A 47 -6.85 16.66 -10.48
N ASN A 48 -6.74 17.87 -9.92
CA ASN A 48 -7.14 18.10 -8.54
C ASN A 48 -8.64 17.84 -8.43
N ILE A 49 -9.05 16.81 -7.68
CA ILE A 49 -10.46 16.46 -7.50
C ILE A 49 -11.09 17.33 -6.41
N ASP A 50 -10.32 17.65 -5.37
CA ASP A 50 -10.75 18.49 -4.25
C ASP A 50 -9.53 19.09 -3.55
N PHE A 51 -9.70 20.28 -2.99
CA PHE A 51 -8.86 20.79 -1.90
C PHE A 51 -9.67 20.67 -0.61
N LEU A 52 -9.39 19.65 0.19
CA LEU A 52 -9.97 19.56 1.53
C LEU A 52 -9.02 20.25 2.52
N THR A 53 -9.39 21.45 2.96
CA THR A 53 -8.76 22.09 4.11
C THR A 53 -9.36 21.49 5.38
N TRP A 54 -8.67 20.53 5.99
CA TRP A 54 -9.07 19.97 7.28
C TRP A 54 -8.30 20.65 8.40
N GLY A 55 -9.04 21.23 9.34
CA GLY A 55 -8.49 21.85 10.53
C GLY A 55 -9.44 21.68 11.70
N ARG A 56 -9.36 20.54 12.40
CA ARG A 56 -10.06 20.36 13.69
C ARG A 56 -9.52 21.24 14.82
N ARG A 57 -8.39 21.93 14.61
CA ARG A 57 -7.86 22.93 15.53
C ARG A 57 -7.63 24.24 14.78
N LYS A 58 -8.12 25.35 15.33
CA LYS A 58 -7.95 26.76 14.89
C LYS A 58 -6.48 27.23 14.83
N ARG A 59 -5.50 26.35 14.61
CA ARG A 59 -4.07 26.63 14.73
C ARG A 59 -3.16 25.95 13.71
N ILE A 60 -3.69 25.31 12.67
CA ILE A 60 -2.85 25.00 11.51
C ILE A 60 -2.74 26.29 10.69
N ARG A 61 -1.68 27.07 10.95
CA ARG A 61 -1.37 28.32 10.24
C ARG A 61 -0.77 28.07 8.84
N SER A 62 -0.38 26.85 8.54
CA SER A 62 -0.01 26.43 7.20
C SER A 62 -1.27 26.07 6.42
N ARG A 63 -1.34 26.51 5.16
CA ARG A 63 -2.33 26.03 4.20
C ARG A 63 -1.98 24.57 3.88
N ASN A 64 -2.25 23.65 4.80
CA ASN A 64 -2.10 22.22 4.61
C ASN A 64 -3.14 21.77 3.57
N GLU A 65 -2.82 21.99 2.31
CA GLU A 65 -3.58 21.59 1.14
C GLU A 65 -3.38 20.09 0.98
N ILE A 66 -4.36 19.33 1.45
CA ILE A 66 -4.47 17.93 1.06
C ILE A 66 -4.81 17.91 -0.42
N VAL A 67 -3.80 17.57 -1.19
CA VAL A 67 -3.90 17.44 -2.64
C VAL A 67 -4.53 16.10 -2.95
N VAL A 68 -5.81 16.10 -3.36
CA VAL A 68 -6.47 14.93 -3.93
C VAL A 68 -6.30 14.93 -5.43
N ARG A 69 -5.66 13.90 -5.94
CA ARG A 69 -5.33 13.81 -7.38
C ARG A 69 -5.75 12.48 -7.95
N ARG A 70 -6.39 12.53 -9.12
CA ARG A 70 -6.72 11.36 -9.96
C ARG A 70 -5.58 11.12 -10.93
N CYS A 71 -4.74 10.12 -10.71
CA CYS A 71 -3.76 9.73 -11.73
C CYS A 71 -4.48 8.85 -12.76
N ILE A 72 -4.49 9.24 -14.05
CA ILE A 72 -5.05 8.46 -15.16
C ILE A 72 -3.93 8.03 -16.08
N ALA A 73 -3.75 6.73 -16.27
CA ALA A 73 -2.87 6.19 -17.30
C ALA A 73 -3.66 5.31 -18.27
N THR A 74 -3.34 5.41 -19.56
CA THR A 74 -3.79 4.48 -20.59
C THR A 74 -2.61 3.58 -20.95
N HIS A 75 -2.72 2.28 -20.66
CA HIS A 75 -1.66 1.31 -20.96
C HIS A 75 -2.05 0.49 -22.20
N GLY A 76 -1.23 0.58 -23.25
CA GLY A 76 -1.42 -0.21 -24.48
C GLY A 76 -2.70 0.16 -25.26
N THR A 77 -3.24 -0.79 -26.04
CA THR A 77 -4.50 -0.63 -26.79
C THR A 77 -5.75 -0.81 -25.91
N THR A 78 -5.58 -1.17 -24.65
CA THR A 78 -6.68 -1.32 -23.69
C THR A 78 -7.06 0.04 -23.12
N SER A 79 -8.30 0.47 -23.40
CA SER A 79 -8.92 1.73 -23.00
C SER A 79 -9.23 1.86 -21.50
N LYS A 80 -8.61 1.05 -20.62
CA LYS A 80 -8.91 1.08 -19.19
C LYS A 80 -8.07 2.17 -18.51
N GLU A 81 -8.76 3.14 -17.93
CA GLU A 81 -8.17 4.18 -17.10
C GLU A 81 -7.78 3.62 -15.74
N THR A 82 -6.50 3.68 -15.39
CA THR A 82 -6.06 3.44 -14.01
C THR A 82 -6.43 4.63 -13.14
N ILE A 83 -7.01 4.41 -11.96
CA ILE A 83 -7.33 5.49 -11.01
C ILE A 83 -6.59 5.23 -9.70
N LEU A 84 -5.67 6.13 -9.37
CA LEU A 84 -5.11 6.24 -8.02
C LEU A 84 -5.53 7.57 -7.41
N LEU A 85 -6.27 7.51 -6.29
CA LEU A 85 -6.48 8.66 -5.42
C LEU A 85 -5.22 8.84 -4.56
N TRP A 86 -4.71 10.05 -4.48
CA TRP A 86 -3.56 10.35 -3.63
C TRP A 86 -3.91 11.45 -2.65
N VAL A 87 -3.50 11.29 -1.40
CA VAL A 87 -3.75 12.24 -0.30
C VAL A 87 -2.41 12.54 0.36
N CYS A 88 -1.95 13.77 0.24
CA CYS A 88 -0.63 14.18 0.69
C CYS A 88 -0.70 15.07 1.92
N ALA A 89 0.07 14.72 2.95
CA ALA A 89 0.35 15.58 4.08
C ALA A 89 1.65 16.39 3.86
N PRO A 90 1.67 17.67 4.27
CA PRO A 90 2.76 18.59 4.01
C PRO A 90 4.12 18.20 4.60
N CYS A 91 4.15 17.69 5.84
CA CYS A 91 5.39 17.65 6.60
C CYS A 91 5.52 16.40 7.46
N ALA A 92 6.49 15.54 7.13
CA ALA A 92 6.89 14.42 7.98
C ALA A 92 7.52 14.83 9.32
N ARG A 93 7.89 16.11 9.50
CA ARG A 93 8.56 16.61 10.71
C ARG A 93 7.67 17.45 11.62
N GLU A 94 6.41 17.70 11.26
CA GLU A 94 5.49 18.40 12.16
C GLU A 94 5.06 17.46 13.28
N PRO A 95 5.42 17.76 14.55
CA PRO A 95 5.09 16.89 15.68
C PRO A 95 3.58 16.90 16.01
N GLU A 96 2.82 17.84 15.47
CA GLU A 96 1.37 18.00 15.69
C GLU A 96 0.51 17.44 14.54
N PHE A 97 1.10 16.91 13.47
CA PHE A 97 0.31 16.34 12.38
C PHE A 97 -0.18 14.94 12.75
N ASP A 98 -1.50 14.82 12.91
CA ASP A 98 -2.15 13.56 13.24
C ASP A 98 -2.30 12.69 11.99
N ILE A 99 -1.74 11.48 12.02
CA ILE A 99 -1.83 10.53 10.91
C ILE A 99 -3.24 9.97 10.79
N GLU A 100 -3.98 9.91 11.89
CA GLU A 100 -5.39 9.55 11.86
C GLU A 100 -6.20 10.56 11.04
N ASP A 101 -5.86 11.86 11.11
CA ASP A 101 -6.51 12.87 10.27
C ASP A 101 -6.20 12.64 8.78
N LEU A 102 -4.96 12.28 8.41
CA LEU A 102 -4.60 11.95 7.02
C LEU A 102 -5.38 10.74 6.49
N GLU A 103 -5.47 9.67 7.29
CA GLU A 103 -6.19 8.45 6.94
C GLU A 103 -7.71 8.67 6.91
N LEU A 104 -8.24 9.48 7.82
CA LEU A 104 -9.64 9.91 7.81
C LEU A 104 -9.95 10.70 6.54
N LEU A 105 -9.05 11.59 6.12
CA LEU A 105 -9.21 12.37 4.91
C LEU A 105 -9.15 11.50 3.67
N ALA A 106 -8.26 10.50 3.64
CA ALA A 106 -8.27 9.48 2.60
C ALA A 106 -9.60 8.72 2.52
N ASN A 107 -10.16 8.32 3.67
CA ASN A 107 -11.46 7.66 3.73
C ASN A 107 -12.58 8.57 3.18
N ILE A 108 -12.66 9.83 3.64
CA ILE A 108 -13.66 10.81 3.17
C ILE A 108 -13.52 11.06 1.66
N THR A 109 -12.29 11.25 1.18
CA THR A 109 -11.99 11.49 -0.23
C THR A 109 -12.44 10.31 -1.10
N ALA A 110 -12.10 9.08 -0.72
CA ALA A 110 -12.49 7.90 -1.48
C ALA A 110 -14.01 7.68 -1.47
N SER A 111 -14.66 7.90 -0.32
CA SER A 111 -16.11 7.85 -0.19
C SER A 111 -16.80 8.86 -1.12
N ARG A 112 -16.34 10.12 -1.11
CA ARG A 112 -16.87 11.16 -2.00
C ARG A 112 -16.65 10.84 -3.47
N TYR A 113 -15.46 10.33 -3.82
CA TYR A 113 -15.16 9.94 -5.19
C TYR A 113 -16.12 8.86 -5.69
N ILE A 114 -16.34 7.79 -4.92
CA ILE A 114 -17.27 6.72 -5.28
C ILE A 114 -18.72 7.22 -5.38
N LEU A 115 -19.17 8.05 -4.43
CA LEU A 115 -20.50 8.65 -4.47
C LEU A 115 -20.72 9.51 -5.72
N GLN A 116 -19.70 10.23 -6.17
CA GLN A 116 -19.74 11.05 -7.38
C GLN A 116 -19.65 10.21 -8.66
N ALA A 117 -18.88 9.12 -8.65
CA ALA A 117 -18.64 8.27 -9.81
C ALA A 117 -19.87 7.45 -10.26
N ARG A 118 -20.94 7.38 -9.44
CA ARG A 118 -22.25 6.72 -9.65
C ARG A 118 -22.20 5.32 -10.32
N GLU A 119 -22.65 4.32 -9.56
CA GLU A 119 -23.01 2.93 -9.96
C GLU A 119 -21.92 2.00 -10.56
N THR A 120 -20.79 2.52 -11.04
CA THR A 120 -19.79 1.66 -11.73
C THR A 120 -18.58 1.25 -10.87
N LEU A 121 -18.30 1.97 -9.78
CA LEU A 121 -17.15 1.72 -8.92
C LEU A 121 -17.58 1.52 -7.47
N GLN A 122 -17.20 0.38 -6.89
CA GLN A 122 -17.43 0.07 -5.47
C GLN A 122 -16.13 -0.02 -4.67
N THR A 123 -14.98 0.03 -5.36
CA THR A 123 -13.67 -0.04 -4.74
C THR A 123 -12.68 0.82 -5.53
N VAL A 124 -11.76 1.49 -4.83
CA VAL A 124 -10.76 2.38 -5.45
C VAL A 124 -9.42 2.31 -4.71
N TRP A 125 -8.31 2.41 -5.44
CA TRP A 125 -6.99 2.55 -4.85
C TRP A 125 -6.79 3.95 -4.28
N ILE A 126 -6.19 4.01 -3.10
CA ILE A 126 -5.83 5.28 -2.49
C ILE A 126 -4.47 5.20 -1.81
N MET A 127 -3.62 6.21 -2.01
CA MET A 127 -2.31 6.32 -1.38
C MET A 127 -2.29 7.53 -0.46
N THR A 128 -1.81 7.34 0.76
CA THR A 128 -1.46 8.46 1.65
C THR A 128 0.04 8.65 1.65
N SER A 129 0.50 9.91 1.67
CA SER A 129 1.93 10.22 1.80
C SER A 129 2.22 11.32 2.79
N LEU A 130 3.35 11.21 3.47
CA LEU A 130 3.86 12.16 4.45
C LEU A 130 5.37 12.33 4.20
N GLY A 131 5.79 13.45 3.61
CA GLY A 131 7.17 13.57 3.12
C GLY A 131 7.53 12.42 2.16
N PRO A 132 8.72 11.80 2.27
CA PRO A 132 9.10 10.67 1.43
C PRO A 132 8.51 9.32 1.89
N TYR A 133 7.53 9.32 2.81
CA TYR A 133 6.89 8.11 3.31
C TYR A 133 5.50 7.97 2.70
N ALA A 134 5.10 6.75 2.36
CA ALA A 134 3.76 6.51 1.84
C ALA A 134 3.20 5.14 2.23
N ARG A 135 1.90 5.01 2.05
CA ARG A 135 1.14 3.79 2.29
C ARG A 135 0.05 3.66 1.23
N LEU A 136 -0.06 2.47 0.65
CA LEU A 136 -1.13 2.11 -0.26
C LEU A 136 -2.29 1.48 0.53
N TRP A 137 -3.49 1.89 0.14
CA TRP A 137 -4.75 1.44 0.68
C TRP A 137 -5.70 1.12 -0.47
N ALA A 138 -6.78 0.43 -0.14
CA ALA A 138 -7.96 0.35 -0.98
C ALA A 138 -9.16 0.79 -0.17
N TYR A 139 -10.04 1.58 -0.78
CA TYR A 139 -11.33 1.87 -0.19
C TYR A 139 -12.37 0.95 -0.82
N THR A 140 -13.29 0.38 -0.04
CA THR A 140 -14.43 -0.40 -0.52
C THR A 140 -15.74 0.00 0.18
N THR A 141 -16.81 0.13 -0.61
CA THR A 141 -18.18 0.29 -0.09
C THR A 141 -18.84 -1.05 0.24
N GLU A 142 -18.31 -2.17 -0.24
CA GLU A 142 -18.90 -3.48 0.04
C GLU A 142 -18.64 -3.93 1.48
N ASP A 143 -19.75 -4.01 2.21
CA ASP A 143 -20.02 -4.63 3.51
C ASP A 143 -18.79 -5.14 4.28
N ASP A 144 -18.35 -4.32 5.24
CA ASP A 144 -17.74 -4.83 6.45
C ASP A 144 -18.55 -4.29 7.64
N ARG A 145 -19.06 -5.20 8.48
CA ARG A 145 -19.78 -4.88 9.73
C ARG A 145 -18.93 -4.03 10.68
N SER A 146 -17.63 -3.90 10.40
CA SER A 146 -16.66 -3.06 11.11
C SER A 146 -16.80 -1.55 10.86
N GLY A 147 -17.55 -1.11 9.84
CA GLY A 147 -17.66 0.31 9.47
C GLY A 147 -16.36 0.92 8.90
N HIS A 148 -15.36 0.09 8.60
CA HIS A 148 -14.09 0.53 8.04
C HIS A 148 -14.04 0.34 6.53
N HIS A 149 -14.21 1.43 5.79
CA HIS A 149 -14.16 1.41 4.34
C HIS A 149 -12.73 1.50 3.76
N LEU A 150 -11.71 1.83 4.56
CA LEU A 150 -10.32 1.98 4.11
C LEU A 150 -9.47 0.79 4.58
N TRP A 151 -8.93 -0.02 3.66
CA TRP A 151 -8.18 -1.23 3.94
C TRP A 151 -6.68 -1.02 3.67
N PRO A 152 -5.79 -1.38 4.61
CA PRO A 152 -4.36 -1.31 4.36
C PRO A 152 -3.95 -2.39 3.37
N ILE A 153 -3.27 -1.99 2.29
CA ILE A 153 -2.79 -2.91 1.25
C ILE A 153 -1.31 -3.16 1.46
N PHE A 154 -0.52 -2.09 1.56
CA PHE A 154 0.88 -2.19 1.95
C PHE A 154 1.39 -0.82 2.43
N PRO A 155 2.12 -0.77 3.55
CA PRO A 155 2.33 -1.84 4.53
C PRO A 155 1.07 -2.24 5.31
N LEU A 156 1.11 -3.38 6.01
CA LEU A 156 -0.04 -3.97 6.73
C LEU A 156 -0.15 -3.54 8.20
N GLY A 157 0.67 -2.58 8.65
CA GLY A 157 0.75 -2.13 10.05
C GLY A 157 -0.51 -1.44 10.61
N GLU A 158 -0.41 -0.92 11.83
CA GLU A 158 -1.52 -0.24 12.51
C GLU A 158 -1.96 1.05 11.79
N ARG A 159 -3.25 1.40 11.92
CA ARG A 159 -3.81 2.69 11.50
C ARG A 159 -3.39 3.79 12.47
N GLY A 160 -3.27 5.03 12.00
CA GLY A 160 -2.82 6.16 12.81
C GLY A 160 -1.33 6.12 13.21
N ALA A 161 -0.62 5.02 12.91
CA ALA A 161 0.77 4.84 13.31
C ALA A 161 1.74 5.24 12.20
N LYS A 162 2.59 6.23 12.47
CA LYS A 162 3.63 6.71 11.52
C LYS A 162 4.59 5.63 11.08
N VAL A 163 4.94 4.75 12.00
CA VAL A 163 5.84 3.62 11.78
C VAL A 163 5.30 2.63 10.73
N SER A 164 4.00 2.66 10.46
CA SER A 164 3.35 1.83 9.44
C SER A 164 3.53 2.35 8.02
N TYR A 165 4.08 3.55 7.81
CA TYR A 165 4.34 4.09 6.48
C TYR A 165 5.71 3.63 5.96
N LEU A 166 5.81 3.36 4.66
CA LEU A 166 7.04 2.88 4.03
C LEU A 166 7.89 4.07 3.56
N PRO A 167 9.16 4.20 3.98
CA PRO A 167 10.05 5.22 3.43
C PRO A 167 10.42 4.88 1.98
N LEU A 168 10.46 5.87 1.10
CA LEU A 168 10.88 5.68 -0.29
C LEU A 168 12.31 5.13 -0.41
N ARG A 169 13.24 5.68 0.38
CA ARG A 169 14.65 5.26 0.34
C ARG A 169 14.81 3.83 0.85
N GLY A 170 15.46 3.00 0.04
CA GLY A 170 15.67 1.58 0.32
C GLY A 170 14.44 0.70 0.10
N HIS A 171 13.33 1.27 -0.37
CA HIS A 171 12.10 0.53 -0.71
C HIS A 171 11.56 0.91 -2.09
N GLU A 172 12.41 1.44 -2.97
CA GLU A 172 12.07 1.87 -4.33
C GLU A 172 11.42 0.72 -5.12
N ALA A 173 11.97 -0.50 -5.00
CA ALA A 173 11.41 -1.70 -5.61
C ALA A 173 10.04 -2.10 -5.03
N HIS A 174 9.77 -1.83 -3.75
CA HIS A 174 8.44 -2.07 -3.17
C HIS A 174 7.42 -1.15 -3.83
N PHE A 175 7.74 0.15 -3.93
CA PHE A 175 6.86 1.11 -4.61
C PHE A 175 6.61 0.75 -6.06
N GLN A 176 7.62 0.25 -6.78
CA GLN A 176 7.44 -0.25 -8.14
C GLN A 176 6.38 -1.36 -8.21
N VAL A 177 6.51 -2.39 -7.36
CA VAL A 177 5.53 -3.50 -7.29
C VAL A 177 4.13 -3.00 -6.94
N LEU A 178 4.01 -2.03 -6.02
CA LEU A 178 2.73 -1.43 -5.66
C LEU A 178 2.09 -0.66 -6.83
N PHE A 179 2.88 0.06 -7.62
CA PHE A 179 2.37 0.74 -8.81
C PHE A 179 2.01 -0.23 -9.93
N ASP A 180 2.77 -1.31 -10.09
CA ASP A 180 2.46 -2.37 -11.05
C ASP A 180 1.15 -3.08 -10.67
N LEU A 181 0.88 -3.30 -9.37
CA LEU A 181 -0.40 -3.79 -8.86
C LEU A 181 -1.56 -2.86 -9.23
N VAL A 182 -1.42 -1.56 -8.96
CA VAL A 182 -2.45 -0.55 -9.27
C VAL A 182 -2.74 -0.49 -10.77
N GLN A 183 -1.72 -0.67 -11.62
CA GLN A 183 -1.89 -0.67 -13.08
C GLN A 183 -2.50 -1.96 -13.62
N ARG A 184 -2.16 -3.11 -13.03
CA ARG A 184 -2.70 -4.42 -13.40
C ARG A 184 -4.20 -4.49 -13.10
N ASP A 185 -4.61 -3.95 -11.95
CA ASP A 185 -5.97 -3.99 -11.43
C ASP A 185 -6.52 -2.56 -11.24
N PRO A 186 -6.74 -1.79 -12.32
CA PRO A 186 -7.05 -0.35 -12.24
C PRO A 186 -8.36 -0.03 -11.49
N ASN A 187 -9.32 -0.96 -11.54
CA ASN A 187 -10.56 -0.94 -10.77
C ASN A 187 -10.59 -2.22 -9.92
N PRO A 188 -9.99 -2.21 -8.71
CA PRO A 188 -9.91 -3.39 -7.89
C PRO A 188 -11.29 -3.89 -7.49
N THR A 189 -11.46 -5.20 -7.31
CA THR A 189 -12.69 -5.76 -6.72
C THR A 189 -12.57 -5.81 -5.20
N ALA A 190 -13.70 -5.82 -4.50
CA ALA A 190 -13.70 -6.01 -3.05
C ALA A 190 -13.06 -7.35 -2.64
N ASP A 191 -13.26 -8.41 -3.45
CA ASP A 191 -12.63 -9.72 -3.20
C ASP A 191 -11.11 -9.68 -3.34
N LEU A 192 -10.58 -8.97 -4.34
CA LEU A 192 -9.13 -8.75 -4.44
C LEU A 192 -8.60 -8.06 -3.19
N VAL A 193 -9.24 -6.96 -2.76
CA VAL A 193 -8.85 -6.22 -1.56
C VAL A 193 -8.91 -7.10 -0.31
N ARG A 194 -9.99 -7.86 -0.12
CA ARG A 194 -10.15 -8.80 0.99
C ARG A 194 -9.08 -9.88 0.96
N SER A 195 -8.75 -10.43 -0.21
CA SER A 195 -7.73 -11.47 -0.35
C SER A 195 -6.33 -10.97 0.02
N ILE A 196 -5.96 -9.76 -0.39
CA ILE A 196 -4.68 -9.12 0.01
C ILE A 196 -4.68 -8.87 1.53
N ALA A 197 -5.74 -8.26 2.04
CA ALA A 197 -5.89 -7.98 3.47
C ALA A 197 -5.97 -9.26 4.34
N ARG A 198 -6.31 -10.40 3.75
CA ARG A 198 -6.30 -11.74 4.37
C ARG A 198 -5.00 -12.49 4.14
N GLY A 199 -4.09 -12.01 3.30
CA GLY A 199 -2.87 -12.74 2.95
C GLY A 199 -3.13 -13.99 2.10
N THR A 200 -4.23 -14.03 1.36
CA THR A 200 -4.64 -15.15 0.49
C THR A 200 -4.60 -14.79 -0.99
N ALA A 201 -4.17 -13.58 -1.34
CA ALA A 201 -3.93 -13.20 -2.74
C ALA A 201 -2.65 -13.86 -3.25
N GLU A 202 -2.71 -14.44 -4.45
CA GLU A 202 -1.51 -14.87 -5.16
C GLU A 202 -0.70 -13.66 -5.62
N ASP A 203 0.62 -13.85 -5.74
CA ASP A 203 1.56 -12.87 -6.28
C ASP A 203 1.61 -11.53 -5.53
N GLN A 204 1.27 -11.55 -4.24
CA GLN A 204 1.28 -10.34 -3.41
C GLN A 204 2.64 -10.15 -2.72
N LEU A 205 2.93 -8.90 -2.36
CA LEU A 205 4.13 -8.54 -1.60
C LEU A 205 3.94 -8.85 -0.11
N VAL A 206 4.89 -9.57 0.49
CA VAL A 206 4.93 -9.86 1.93
C VAL A 206 5.49 -8.65 2.67
N ASP A 207 4.74 -8.15 3.66
CA ASP A 207 5.26 -7.15 4.61
C ASP A 207 6.00 -7.89 5.74
N VAL A 208 7.31 -8.08 5.55
CA VAL A 208 8.18 -8.83 6.48
C VAL A 208 8.21 -8.25 7.89
N ARG A 209 7.79 -6.99 8.09
CA ARG A 209 7.69 -6.38 9.43
C ARG A 209 6.47 -6.87 10.21
N ASN A 210 5.46 -7.35 9.50
CA ASN A 210 4.18 -7.82 10.07
C ASN A 210 3.95 -9.32 9.80
N THR A 211 4.97 -10.02 9.32
CA THR A 211 4.89 -11.43 8.91
C THR A 211 6.11 -12.20 9.43
N THR A 212 5.89 -13.33 10.09
CA THR A 212 6.95 -14.14 10.68
C THR A 212 7.50 -15.14 9.67
N GLN A 213 8.82 -15.13 9.44
CA GLN A 213 9.45 -16.16 8.63
C GLN A 213 9.46 -17.50 9.38
N VAL A 214 9.11 -18.59 8.70
CA VAL A 214 9.14 -19.94 9.26
C VAL A 214 9.90 -20.92 8.37
N SER A 215 10.39 -22.00 8.98
CA SER A 215 11.08 -23.08 8.28
C SER A 215 10.27 -24.38 8.39
N PRO A 216 9.66 -24.88 7.30
CA PRO A 216 8.93 -26.15 7.32
C PRO A 216 9.82 -27.32 7.78
N GLN A 217 9.28 -28.18 8.63
CA GLN A 217 9.97 -29.33 9.24
C GLN A 217 9.36 -30.66 8.82
N GLY A 218 8.05 -30.71 8.62
CA GLY A 218 7.32 -31.93 8.29
C GLY A 218 5.84 -31.67 8.08
N ARG A 219 5.11 -32.69 7.64
CA ARG A 219 3.66 -32.61 7.42
C ARG A 219 2.94 -33.73 8.18
N ARG A 220 1.83 -33.37 8.81
CA ARG A 220 0.90 -34.30 9.49
C ARG A 220 -0.51 -34.03 8.98
N GLY A 221 -0.96 -34.82 8.00
CA GLY A 221 -2.25 -34.60 7.34
C GLY A 221 -2.28 -33.24 6.61
N SER A 222 -3.23 -32.37 6.94
CA SER A 222 -3.32 -30.99 6.41
C SER A 222 -2.45 -29.97 7.13
N VAL A 223 -1.75 -30.37 8.20
CA VAL A 223 -0.95 -29.45 9.04
C VAL A 223 0.51 -29.49 8.61
N LEU A 224 1.09 -28.32 8.34
CA LEU A 224 2.52 -28.14 8.13
C LEU A 224 3.18 -27.74 9.45
N ASP A 225 4.10 -28.57 9.95
CA ASP A 225 4.89 -28.24 11.13
C ASP A 225 6.04 -27.32 10.71
N CYS A 226 6.08 -26.14 11.31
CA CYS A 226 6.99 -25.06 10.97
C CYS A 226 7.80 -24.66 12.19
N ARG A 227 9.13 -24.52 12.03
CA ARG A 227 10.01 -23.96 13.05
C ARG A 227 10.00 -22.44 12.97
N LEU A 228 9.73 -21.79 14.11
CA LEU A 228 9.79 -20.35 14.30
C LEU A 228 11.23 -19.88 14.54
N PRO A 229 11.52 -18.57 14.39
CA PRO A 229 12.87 -18.03 14.60
C PRO A 229 13.43 -18.26 16.01
N ASP A 230 12.56 -18.40 17.02
CA ASP A 230 12.93 -18.70 18.41
C ASP A 230 13.22 -20.20 18.67
N GLY A 231 13.10 -21.04 17.63
CA GLY A 231 13.31 -22.49 17.68
C GLY A 231 12.08 -23.31 18.06
N SER A 232 10.97 -22.68 18.46
CA SER A 232 9.72 -23.39 18.74
C SER A 232 9.07 -23.93 17.45
N ILE A 233 8.18 -24.92 17.59
CA ILE A 233 7.47 -25.54 16.46
C ILE A 233 5.98 -25.21 16.55
N VAL A 234 5.43 -24.70 15.46
CA VAL A 234 3.99 -24.42 15.30
C VAL A 234 3.42 -25.27 14.18
N GLY A 235 2.25 -25.87 14.40
CA GLY A 235 1.48 -26.55 13.37
C GLY A 235 0.56 -25.54 12.66
N ILE A 236 0.79 -25.32 11.37
CA ILE A 236 0.03 -24.38 10.55
C ILE A 236 -0.91 -25.18 9.64
N SER A 237 -2.22 -25.01 9.86
CA SER A 237 -3.29 -25.58 9.03
C SER A 237 -3.93 -24.46 8.22
N ALA A 238 -3.21 -23.95 7.23
CA ALA A 238 -3.66 -22.89 6.34
C ALA A 238 -3.15 -23.17 4.92
N ASP A 239 -3.86 -22.62 3.94
CA ASP A 239 -3.42 -22.64 2.55
C ASP A 239 -2.22 -21.69 2.38
N TRP A 240 -1.23 -22.14 1.62
CA TRP A 240 -0.02 -21.38 1.32
C TRP A 240 -0.12 -20.85 -0.09
N HIS A 241 0.05 -19.54 -0.22
CA HIS A 241 -0.11 -18.81 -1.47
C HIS A 241 1.25 -18.31 -1.96
N ARG A 242 1.45 -18.31 -3.27
CA ARG A 242 2.66 -17.75 -3.87
C ARG A 242 2.69 -16.25 -3.59
N ALA A 243 3.86 -15.77 -3.19
CA ALA A 243 4.07 -14.38 -2.83
C ALA A 243 5.51 -13.96 -3.17
N TYR A 244 5.82 -12.70 -2.93
CA TYR A 244 7.17 -12.18 -3.09
C TYR A 244 7.62 -11.40 -1.87
N ILE A 245 8.91 -11.46 -1.55
CA ILE A 245 9.57 -10.46 -0.71
C ILE A 245 10.51 -9.63 -1.58
N ILE A 246 10.77 -8.39 -1.19
CA ILE A 246 11.89 -7.64 -1.76
C ILE A 246 13.10 -7.87 -0.86
N TRP A 247 14.16 -8.44 -1.44
CA TRP A 247 15.48 -8.58 -0.82
C TRP A 247 16.53 -8.01 -1.76
N GLU A 248 17.42 -7.16 -1.25
CA GLU A 248 18.46 -6.49 -2.05
C GLU A 248 17.91 -5.75 -3.30
N ASN A 249 16.75 -5.07 -3.13
CA ASN A 249 16.03 -4.36 -4.19
C ASN A 249 15.54 -5.24 -5.35
N GLN A 250 15.45 -6.56 -5.15
CA GLN A 250 14.91 -7.49 -6.13
C GLN A 250 13.76 -8.30 -5.53
N PRO A 251 12.73 -8.64 -6.31
CA PRO A 251 11.68 -9.54 -5.87
C PRO A 251 12.21 -10.97 -5.84
N TRP A 252 11.94 -11.68 -4.75
CA TRP A 252 12.21 -13.10 -4.60
C TRP A 252 10.92 -13.84 -4.30
N GLU A 253 10.68 -14.93 -5.02
CA GLU A 253 9.52 -15.78 -4.81
C GLU A 253 9.59 -16.45 -3.44
N CYS A 254 8.43 -16.49 -2.77
CA CYS A 254 8.24 -17.15 -1.49
C CYS A 254 6.77 -17.61 -1.39
N HIS A 255 6.42 -18.19 -0.24
CA HIS A 255 5.06 -18.57 0.07
C HIS A 255 4.63 -17.88 1.35
N GLN A 256 3.38 -17.41 1.41
CA GLN A 256 2.80 -16.87 2.63
C GLN A 256 1.48 -17.54 2.97
N CYS A 257 1.11 -17.50 4.25
CA CYS A 257 -0.21 -17.89 4.70
C CYS A 257 -0.66 -16.98 5.85
N CYS A 258 -1.97 -16.94 6.06
CA CYS A 258 -2.56 -16.33 7.23
C CYS A 258 -3.19 -17.42 8.10
N PHE A 259 -2.74 -17.55 9.34
CA PHE A 259 -3.16 -18.56 10.30
C PHE A 259 -3.86 -17.92 11.50
N GLY A 260 -5.00 -18.47 11.88
CA GLY A 260 -5.87 -17.93 12.93
C GLY A 260 -7.26 -17.58 12.38
N GLY A 261 -8.31 -17.98 13.11
CA GLY A 261 -9.70 -17.78 12.72
C GLY A 261 -10.20 -16.33 12.86
N GLU A 262 -11.47 -16.09 12.57
CA GLU A 262 -12.11 -14.76 12.59
C GLU A 262 -12.08 -14.05 13.95
N SER A 263 -11.85 -14.78 15.05
CA SER A 263 -11.84 -14.27 16.43
C SER A 263 -10.45 -14.16 17.07
N ALA A 264 -9.39 -14.65 16.42
CA ALA A 264 -8.00 -14.54 16.89
C ALA A 264 -7.26 -13.48 16.08
N SER A 265 -6.26 -12.82 16.67
CA SER A 265 -5.33 -11.99 15.90
C SER A 265 -4.68 -12.86 14.82
N ARG A 266 -5.03 -12.60 13.56
CA ARG A 266 -4.50 -13.30 12.40
C ARG A 266 -2.97 -13.21 12.42
N VAL A 267 -2.30 -14.35 12.53
CA VAL A 267 -0.84 -14.43 12.47
C VAL A 267 -0.44 -14.75 11.04
N ARG A 268 0.41 -13.91 10.46
CA ARG A 268 0.89 -14.11 9.10
C ARG A 268 2.26 -14.78 9.14
N TYR A 269 2.43 -15.82 8.33
CA TYR A 269 3.69 -16.54 8.17
C TYR A 269 4.16 -16.50 6.72
N TRP A 270 5.46 -16.58 6.52
CA TRP A 270 6.03 -16.77 5.19
C TRP A 270 7.23 -17.71 5.21
N THR A 271 7.54 -18.34 4.08
CA THR A 271 8.68 -19.23 3.92
C THR A 271 9.21 -19.25 2.50
N TRP A 272 10.49 -19.60 2.34
CA TRP A 272 11.14 -19.73 1.03
C TRP A 272 10.71 -20.99 0.27
N TRP A 273 10.51 -22.09 1.00
CA TRP A 273 10.32 -23.41 0.41
C TRP A 273 9.20 -24.12 1.15
N LEU A 274 8.39 -24.87 0.42
CA LEU A 274 7.48 -25.83 1.02
C LEU A 274 8.02 -27.26 0.80
N ILE A 275 7.53 -28.21 1.60
CA ILE A 275 7.85 -29.64 1.43
C ILE A 275 7.07 -30.17 0.23
N PRO A 276 7.63 -30.98 -0.68
CA PRO A 276 6.91 -31.48 -1.86
C PRO A 276 5.51 -32.04 -1.54
N GLY A 277 4.50 -31.64 -2.33
CA GLY A 277 3.10 -32.05 -2.19
C GLY A 277 2.21 -31.10 -1.37
N THR A 278 2.69 -29.91 -1.00
CA THR A 278 1.98 -28.86 -0.24
C THR A 278 1.28 -27.80 -1.10
N GLY A 279 1.07 -28.07 -2.39
CA GLY A 279 0.36 -27.17 -3.31
C GLY A 279 -1.13 -27.47 -3.41
#